data_AF-N1ZW44-F1
#
_entry.id   AF-N1ZW44-F1
#
_cell.length_a   1.000
_cell.length_b   1.000
_cell.length_c   1.000
_cell.angle_alpha   90.00
_cell.angle_beta   90.00
_cell.angle_gamma   90.00
#
_symmetry.space_group_name_H-M   'P 1'
#
loop_
_entity.id
_entity.type
_entity.pdbx_description
1 polymer ?
#
loop_
_entity_poly.entity_id
_entity_poly.type
_entity_poly.pdbx_seq_one_letter_code
_entity_poly.pdbx_strand_id
1 'polypeptide(L)' 'MSINKDIEGTTLVKRVGLIIYLSSASDQYRLRRYGDIVYFSKKMKYCVLYLDKKEAKAKVREIGSLDFVTEVEYS' A
#
# COMPACT_ATOMS: atom_id res chain seq x y z
N MET A 1 -17.33 -3.29 -19.83
CA MET A 1 -15.96 -3.81 -20.00
C MET A 1 -15.08 -3.06 -19.01
N SER A 2 -14.48 -3.76 -18.05
CA SER A 2 -13.75 -3.12 -16.96
C SER A 2 -12.34 -2.78 -17.44
N ILE A 3 -11.93 -1.51 -17.34
CA ILE A 3 -10.61 -0.95 -17.71
C ILE A 3 -9.44 -1.85 -17.26
N ASN A 4 -9.62 -2.59 -16.17
CA ASN A 4 -8.66 -3.55 -15.65
C ASN A 4 -8.27 -4.68 -16.62
N LYS A 5 -9.15 -5.04 -17.57
CA LYS A 5 -8.95 -6.14 -18.54
C LYS A 5 -8.09 -5.70 -19.73
N ASP A 6 -8.16 -4.44 -20.13
CA ASP A 6 -7.44 -3.91 -21.31
C ASP A 6 -5.94 -3.65 -21.02
N ILE A 7 -5.57 -3.49 -19.75
CA ILE A 7 -4.18 -3.27 -19.30
C ILE A 7 -3.42 -4.61 -19.15
N GLU A 8 -4.05 -5.77 -19.32
CA GLU A 8 -3.36 -7.08 -19.22
C GLU A 8 -2.32 -7.31 -20.33
N GLY A 9 -2.34 -6.52 -21.42
CA GLY A 9 -1.41 -6.64 -22.54
C GLY A 9 -0.35 -5.54 -22.68
N THR A 10 -0.28 -4.56 -21.77
CA THR A 10 0.66 -3.42 -21.89
C THR A 10 1.85 -3.56 -20.94
N THR A 11 3.03 -3.08 -21.35
CA THR A 11 4.28 -3.00 -20.55
C THR A 11 4.21 -1.99 -19.38
N LEU A 12 3.04 -1.44 -19.08
CA LEU A 12 2.84 -0.48 -18.00
C LEU A 12 2.79 -1.20 -16.65
N VAL A 13 3.52 -0.66 -15.68
CA VAL A 13 3.52 -1.16 -14.30
C VAL A 13 2.15 -0.90 -13.68
N LYS A 14 1.37 -1.97 -13.49
CA LYS A 14 0.10 -1.90 -12.76
C LYS A 14 0.40 -1.58 -11.30
N ARG A 15 -0.08 -0.45 -10.80
CA ARG A 15 0.05 -0.09 -9.38
C ARG A 15 -1.23 -0.41 -8.61
N VAL A 16 -1.07 -0.69 -7.32
CA VAL A 16 -2.14 -0.98 -6.37
C VAL A 16 -2.02 -0.01 -5.20
N GLY A 17 -3.15 0.54 -4.76
CA GLY A 17 -3.26 1.33 -3.53
C GLY A 17 -3.53 0.43 -2.35
N LEU A 18 -2.80 0.64 -1.26
CA LEU A 18 -3.08 0.08 0.05
C LEU A 18 -3.35 1.19 1.04
N ILE A 19 -4.35 0.99 1.89
CA ILE A 19 -4.59 1.79 3.09
C ILE A 19 -3.99 0.99 4.24
N ILE A 20 -3.03 1.58 4.95
CA ILE A 20 -2.31 0.93 6.06
C ILE A 20 -2.56 1.74 7.32
N TYR A 21 -3.15 1.11 8.33
CA TYR A 21 -3.39 1.71 9.64
C TYR A 21 -2.21 1.44 10.57
N LEU A 22 -1.83 2.45 11.34
CA LEU A 22 -0.61 2.50 12.11
C LEU A 22 -0.89 2.76 13.58
N SER A 23 -0.03 2.21 14.44
CA SER A 23 -0.03 2.49 15.87
C SER A 23 0.37 3.94 16.17
N SER A 24 1.35 4.48 15.43
CA SER A 24 1.76 5.89 15.49
C SER A 24 1.89 6.50 14.09
N ALA A 25 1.57 7.79 13.97
CA ALA A 25 1.70 8.52 12.71
C ALA A 25 3.16 8.59 12.21
N SER A 26 4.14 8.50 13.11
CA SER A 26 5.56 8.52 12.75
C SER A 26 6.01 7.21 12.08
N ASP A 27 5.29 6.10 12.28
CA ASP A 27 5.67 4.83 11.69
C ASP A 27 5.56 4.81 10.16
N GLN A 28 4.86 5.77 9.55
CA GLN A 28 4.80 5.92 8.09
C GLN A 28 6.19 6.05 7.46
N TYR A 29 7.18 6.65 8.15
CA TYR A 29 8.53 6.76 7.61
C TYR A 29 9.17 5.39 7.38
N ARG A 30 8.82 4.38 8.20
CA ARG A 30 9.29 3.00 8.05
C ARG A 30 8.66 2.31 6.83
N LEU A 31 7.50 2.77 6.37
CA LEU A 31 6.80 2.17 5.23
C LEU A 31 7.33 2.63 3.86
N ARG A 32 8.12 3.71 3.82
CA ARG A 32 8.72 4.24 2.58
C ARG A 32 9.62 3.25 1.84
N ARG A 33 10.15 2.22 2.53
CA ARG A 33 10.93 1.14 1.89
C ARG A 33 10.07 0.19 1.05
N TYR A 34 8.76 0.14 1.29
CA TYR A 34 7.87 -0.80 0.60
C TYR A 34 7.22 -0.21 -0.66
N GLY A 35 7.07 1.12 -0.71
CA GLY A 35 6.48 1.84 -1.83
C GLY A 35 6.35 3.34 -1.59
N ASP A 36 5.62 4.00 -2.49
CA ASP A 36 5.43 5.45 -2.45
C ASP A 36 4.25 5.80 -1.54
N ILE A 37 4.50 6.62 -0.53
CA ILE A 37 3.44 7.14 0.34
C ILE A 37 2.82 8.36 -0.34
N VAL A 38 1.57 8.21 -0.76
CA VAL A 38 0.83 9.26 -1.48
C VAL A 38 0.17 10.22 -0.49
N TYR A 39 -0.34 9.67 0.60
CA TYR A 39 -1.04 10.42 1.63
C TYR A 39 -0.83 9.77 2.99
N PHE A 40 -0.84 10.57 4.05
CA PHE A 40 -0.91 10.06 5.41
C PHE A 40 -1.70 11.02 6.29
N SER A 41 -2.45 10.45 7.24
CA SER A 41 -3.20 11.21 8.24
C SER A 41 -2.53 11.06 9.60
N LYS A 42 -2.07 12.18 10.17
CA LYS A 42 -1.54 12.20 11.54
C LYS A 42 -2.63 11.97 12.60
N LYS A 43 -3.85 12.44 12.33
CA LYS A 43 -4.98 12.36 13.27
C LYS A 43 -5.56 10.94 13.34
N MET A 44 -5.74 10.31 12.18
CA MET A 44 -6.34 8.97 12.06
C MET A 44 -5.30 7.85 12.02
N LYS A 45 -4.02 8.19 11.93
CA LYS A 45 -2.88 7.24 11.90
C LYS A 45 -3.01 6.19 10.81
N TYR A 46 -3.20 6.63 9.57
CA TYR A 46 -3.13 5.74 8.42
C TYR A 46 -2.33 6.39 7.29
N CYS A 47 -1.83 5.58 6.37
CA CYS A 47 -1.22 6.05 5.13
C CYS A 47 -1.73 5.28 3.91
N VAL A 48 -1.71 5.97 2.77
CA VAL A 48 -1.99 5.40 1.45
C VAL A 48 -0.66 5.12 0.76
N LEU A 49 -0.40 3.86 0.47
CA LEU A 49 0.84 3.37 -0.14
C LEU A 49 0.54 2.85 -1.55
N TYR A 50 1.31 3.31 -2.54
CA TYR A 50 1.32 2.73 -3.88
C TYR A 50 2.48 1.76 -4.07
N LEU A 51 2.16 0.60 -4.62
CA LEU A 51 3.08 -0.52 -4.89
C LEU A 51 2.76 -1.18 -6.23
N ASP A 52 3.73 -1.91 -6.77
CA ASP A 52 3.55 -2.74 -7.96
C ASP A 52 2.61 -3.91 -7.64
N LYS A 53 1.61 -4.14 -8.52
CA LYS A 53 0.62 -5.22 -8.42
C LYS A 53 1.27 -6.60 -8.34
N LYS A 54 2.42 -6.82 -9.00
CA LYS A 54 3.14 -8.11 -8.97
C LYS A 54 3.67 -8.43 -7.59
N GLU A 55 4.11 -7.41 -6.85
CA GLU A 55 4.68 -7.56 -5.50
C GLU A 55 3.64 -7.39 -4.39
N ALA A 56 2.44 -6.88 -4.73
CA ALA A 56 1.42 -6.48 -3.77
C ALA A 56 1.07 -7.56 -2.77
N LYS A 57 0.82 -8.79 -3.25
CA LYS A 57 0.38 -9.89 -2.39
C LYS A 57 1.43 -10.29 -1.35
N ALA A 58 2.70 -10.23 -1.71
CA ALA A 58 3.80 -10.52 -0.79
C ALA A 58 3.98 -9.38 0.21
N LYS A 59 4.02 -8.13 -0.27
CA LYS A 59 4.20 -6.94 0.56
C LYS A 59 3.05 -6.73 1.55
N VAL A 60 1.81 -7.02 1.18
CA VAL A 60 0.66 -6.94 2.10
C VAL A 60 0.84 -7.87 3.30
N ARG A 61 1.31 -9.10 3.07
CA ARG A 61 1.57 -10.06 4.16
C ARG A 61 2.72 -9.61 5.05
N GLU A 62 3.80 -9.10 4.45
CA GLU A 62 4.95 -8.57 5.18
C GLU A 62 4.55 -7.35 6.02
N ILE A 63 3.89 -6.36 5.41
CA ILE A 63 3.42 -5.14 6.09
C ILE A 63 2.44 -5.48 7.21
N GLY A 64 1.49 -6.38 6.98
CA GLY A 64 0.53 -6.80 8.01
C GLY A 64 1.14 -7.56 9.19
N SER A 65 2.39 -8.04 9.07
CA SER A 65 3.12 -8.70 10.17
C SER A 65 3.96 -7.74 11.02
N LEU A 66 4.05 -6.47 10.62
CA LEU A 66 4.83 -5.47 11.33
C LEU A 66 4.14 -5.09 12.64
N ASP A 67 4.93 -4.98 13.70
CA ASP A 67 4.50 -4.68 15.07
C ASP A 67 3.71 -3.37 15.22
N PHE A 68 3.98 -2.42 14.33
CA PHE A 68 3.38 -1.09 14.34
C PHE A 68 2.19 -0.94 13.37
N VAL A 69 1.84 -1.98 12.62
CA VAL A 69 0.73 -1.99 11.67
C VAL A 69 -0.47 -2.66 12.32
N THR A 70 -1.61 -1.98 12.32
CA THR A 70 -2.85 -2.49 12.91
C THR A 70 -3.67 -3.25 11.87
N GLU A 71 -3.74 -2.72 10.64
CA GLU A 71 -4.58 -3.26 9.58
C GLU A 71 -4.07 -2.81 8.20
N VAL A 72 -4.32 -3.61 7.17
CA VAL A 72 -3.98 -3.32 5.76
C VAL A 72 -5.18 -3.64 4.88
N GLU A 73 -5.68 -2.64 4.17
CA GLU A 73 -6.79 -2.74 3.21
C GLU A 73 -6.34 -2.41 1.79
N TYR A 74 -6.98 -3.00 0.79
CA TYR A 74 -6.84 -2.58 -0.60
C TYR A 74 -7.75 -1.36 -0.86
N SER A 75 -7.21 -0.34 -1.52
CA SER A 75 -7.96 0.85 -1.95
C SER A 75 -8.85 0.61 -3.16
#